data_AF-A0A918UG57-F1
#
_entry.id   AF-A0A918UG57-F1
#
_cell.length_a   1.000
_cell.length_b   1.000
_cell.length_c   1.000
_cell.angle_alpha   90.00
_cell.angle_beta   90.00
_cell.angle_gamma   90.00
#
_symmetry.space_group_name_H-M   'P 1'
#
loop_
_entity.id
_entity.type
_entity.pdbx_description
1 polymer ?
#
loop_
_entity_poly.entity_id
_entity_poly.type
_entity_poly.pdbx_seq_one_letter_code
_entity_poly.pdbx_strand_id
1 'polypeptide(L)'
;MTASSKTAAMMARGCAFLGSEHAILCGAMSWVSERNLVAAISNAGGFGVIACGAMTPELLDAEIAATKELTAKPFGVNLITMHPQLFDLIAVCEKHAVGHVVLAGGIPPKGSVEAIKAFGAKVIVFAPTLALAKKLLRSGADALVIEGSEAGGHIGPVSTSVLAQEFLPALAADHLVFVAGGIGRGEMIASYLEMGAAGVQLGTRFACASESIAHPDFKKAFFRANARDAVASVQVDPRLPVIPVRALRNKGTEEFTAKQVEVARLLDAGTVDMGEAQLQIEHFWAGALRRAVIDGDVESGSIMAGQSVGMVTREEPVADIIAALLGECEQALTSRAAA
;
A
#
# COMPACT_ATOMS: atom_id res chain seq x y z
N MET A 1 0.76 20.10 32.21
CA MET A 1 1.19 19.09 31.23
C MET A 1 0.02 18.15 31.04
N THR A 2 -0.74 18.30 29.96
CA THR A 2 -1.76 17.32 29.58
C THR A 2 -1.04 16.01 29.33
N ALA A 3 -1.47 14.92 29.99
CA ALA A 3 -0.87 13.61 29.74
C ALA A 3 -0.96 13.31 28.24
N SER A 4 0.16 12.92 27.62
CA SER A 4 0.15 12.45 26.23
C SER A 4 -0.81 11.27 26.12
N SER A 5 -1.62 11.22 25.06
CA SER A 5 -2.58 10.12 24.85
C SER A 5 -1.84 8.79 24.74
N LYS A 6 -2.50 7.68 25.10
CA LYS A 6 -1.88 6.35 25.02
C LYS A 6 -1.47 6.01 23.59
N THR A 7 -2.31 6.41 22.63
CA THR A 7 -2.06 6.29 21.20
C THR A 7 -0.78 7.03 20.81
N ALA A 8 -0.61 8.29 21.26
CA ALA A 8 0.58 9.07 20.96
C ALA A 8 1.85 8.45 21.56
N ALA A 9 1.76 7.94 22.80
CA ALA A 9 2.88 7.25 23.44
C ALA A 9 3.30 5.99 22.67
N MET A 10 2.35 5.19 22.21
CA MET A 10 2.63 3.96 21.45
C MET A 10 3.13 4.24 20.02
N MET A 11 2.65 5.30 19.38
CA MET A 11 3.10 5.69 18.03
C MET A 11 4.44 6.46 18.04
N ALA A 12 4.99 6.84 19.20
CA ALA A 12 6.11 7.78 19.30
C ALA A 12 7.33 7.42 18.42
N ARG A 13 7.70 6.13 18.36
CA ARG A 13 8.81 5.65 17.53
C ARG A 13 8.53 5.81 16.03
N GLY A 14 7.30 5.49 15.60
CA GLY A 14 6.87 5.65 14.22
C GLY A 14 6.77 7.12 13.83
N CYS A 15 6.18 7.97 14.68
CA CYS A 15 6.09 9.42 14.46
C CYS A 15 7.49 10.04 14.33
N ALA A 16 8.42 9.71 15.22
CA ALA A 16 9.79 10.21 15.17
C ALA A 16 10.53 9.79 13.89
N PHE A 17 10.29 8.56 13.41
CA PHE A 17 10.88 8.06 12.17
C PHE A 17 10.31 8.75 10.94
N LEU A 18 8.99 8.93 10.86
CA LEU A 18 8.30 9.53 9.72
C LEU A 18 8.42 11.07 9.71
N GLY A 19 8.60 11.70 10.87
CA GLY A 19 8.48 13.15 11.03
C GLY A 19 7.03 13.64 10.97
N SER A 20 6.06 12.74 11.20
CA SER A 20 4.62 13.02 11.19
C SER A 20 4.05 13.09 12.62
N GLU A 21 2.85 13.64 12.77
CA GLU A 21 2.16 13.74 14.07
C GLU A 21 1.60 12.37 14.51
N HIS A 22 1.23 11.55 13.53
CA HIS A 22 0.67 10.22 13.69
C HIS A 22 1.41 9.21 12.83
N ALA A 23 1.67 8.02 13.39
CA ALA A 23 2.30 6.91 12.68
C ALA A 23 1.30 6.16 11.79
N ILE A 24 0.57 6.91 10.95
CA ILE A 24 -0.37 6.41 9.94
C ILE A 24 0.24 6.69 8.57
N LEU A 25 0.75 5.64 7.96
CA LEU A 25 1.39 5.65 6.65
C LEU A 25 0.33 5.50 5.55
N CYS A 26 0.43 6.29 4.48
CA CYS A 26 -0.32 6.06 3.25
C CYS A 26 0.25 4.83 2.53
N GLY A 27 -0.57 3.82 2.28
CA GLY A 27 -0.24 2.78 1.32
C GLY A 27 -0.22 3.39 -0.07
N ALA A 28 0.94 3.36 -0.74
CA ALA A 28 1.08 3.94 -2.06
C ALA A 28 0.24 3.16 -3.09
N MET A 29 -0.75 3.82 -3.67
CA MET A 29 -1.70 3.24 -4.61
C MET A 29 -1.52 3.89 -5.98
N SER A 30 -1.02 3.15 -6.97
CA SER A 30 -0.85 3.65 -8.34
C SER A 30 -2.15 4.26 -8.88
N TRP A 31 -2.04 5.44 -9.50
CA TRP A 31 -3.16 6.27 -10.00
C TRP A 31 -4.03 6.95 -8.94
N VAL A 32 -3.84 6.66 -7.65
CA VAL A 32 -4.64 7.23 -6.55
C VAL A 32 -3.79 8.12 -5.65
N SER A 33 -2.61 7.66 -5.24
CA SER A 33 -1.70 8.39 -4.34
C SER A 33 -0.84 9.40 -5.11
N GLU A 34 -1.48 10.48 -5.53
CA GLU A 34 -0.87 11.64 -6.16
C GLU A 34 -0.86 12.85 -5.21
N ARG A 35 -0.34 14.00 -5.68
CA ARG A 35 -0.11 15.22 -4.91
C ARG A 35 -1.27 15.66 -4.02
N ASN A 36 -2.52 15.60 -4.48
CA ASN A 36 -3.68 16.07 -3.70
C ASN A 36 -3.90 15.17 -2.48
N LEU A 37 -4.02 13.85 -2.70
CA LEU A 37 -4.22 12.90 -1.61
C LEU A 37 -3.01 12.85 -0.67
N VAL A 38 -1.79 12.84 -1.22
CA VAL A 38 -0.54 12.78 -0.44
C VAL A 38 -0.36 14.03 0.43
N ALA A 39 -0.60 15.21 -0.12
CA ALA A 39 -0.53 16.45 0.64
C ALA A 39 -1.62 16.51 1.72
N ALA A 40 -2.85 16.06 1.41
CA ALA A 40 -3.93 16.00 2.38
C ALA A 40 -3.61 15.10 3.58
N ILE A 41 -3.05 13.90 3.33
CA ILE A 41 -2.61 12.98 4.40
C ILE A 41 -1.51 13.59 5.26
N SER A 42 -0.53 14.23 4.64
CA SER A 42 0.59 14.86 5.35
C SER A 42 0.13 16.08 6.16
N ASN A 43 -0.78 16.89 5.62
CA ASN A 43 -1.39 18.04 6.30
C ASN A 43 -2.29 17.63 7.47
N ALA A 44 -2.93 16.46 7.39
CA ALA A 44 -3.73 15.88 8.46
C ALA A 44 -2.91 15.16 9.55
N GLY A 45 -1.57 15.27 9.51
CA GLY A 45 -0.68 14.70 10.51
C GLY A 45 -0.29 13.24 10.28
N GLY A 46 -0.81 12.58 9.24
CA GLY A 46 -0.31 11.29 8.77
C GLY A 46 0.97 11.44 7.93
N PHE A 47 1.37 10.38 7.24
CA PHE A 47 2.50 10.40 6.31
C PHE A 47 2.06 9.97 4.91
N GLY A 48 1.96 10.93 4.00
CA GLY A 48 1.61 10.69 2.60
C GLY A 48 2.75 10.00 1.84
N VAL A 49 2.42 9.16 0.85
CA VAL A 49 3.40 8.49 0.00
C VAL A 49 2.94 8.52 -1.45
N ILE A 50 3.71 9.18 -2.32
CA ILE A 50 3.45 9.22 -3.77
C ILE A 50 3.65 7.82 -4.36
N ALA A 51 2.73 7.36 -5.20
CA ALA A 51 2.86 6.10 -5.93
C ALA A 51 3.51 6.29 -7.30
N CYS A 52 4.79 5.92 -7.44
CA CYS A 52 5.55 6.09 -8.69
C CYS A 52 5.44 4.88 -9.65
N GLY A 53 4.61 3.87 -9.35
CA GLY A 53 4.65 2.59 -10.07
C GLY A 53 4.40 2.66 -11.58
N ALA A 54 3.73 3.71 -12.07
CA ALA A 54 3.43 3.93 -13.49
C ALA A 54 4.02 5.26 -14.03
N MET A 55 4.95 5.88 -13.30
CA MET A 55 5.51 7.19 -13.65
C MET A 55 6.91 7.05 -14.26
N THR A 56 7.19 7.87 -15.27
CA THR A 56 8.56 8.13 -15.73
C THR A 56 9.26 9.11 -14.76
N PRO A 57 10.59 9.28 -14.85
CA PRO A 57 11.32 10.29 -14.06
C PRO A 57 10.76 11.71 -14.20
N GLU A 58 10.33 12.11 -15.39
CA GLU A 58 9.76 13.44 -15.63
C GLU A 58 8.41 13.62 -14.94
N LEU A 59 7.57 12.58 -14.96
CA LEU A 59 6.28 12.60 -14.25
C LEU A 59 6.50 12.66 -12.74
N LEU A 60 7.44 11.86 -12.20
CA LEU A 60 7.77 11.89 -10.78
C LEU A 60 8.32 13.26 -10.35
N ASP A 61 9.19 13.87 -11.16
CA ASP A 61 9.77 15.18 -10.87
C ASP A 61 8.68 16.25 -10.72
N ALA A 62 7.73 16.28 -11.65
CA ALA A 62 6.59 17.19 -11.61
C ALA A 62 5.65 16.89 -10.43
N GLU A 63 5.43 15.61 -10.10
CA GLU A 63 4.56 15.18 -9.01
C GLU A 63 5.12 15.59 -7.65
N ILE A 64 6.42 15.38 -7.40
CA ILE A 64 7.07 15.78 -6.15
C ILE A 64 7.07 17.31 -6.01
N ALA A 65 7.39 18.04 -7.09
CA ALA A 65 7.39 19.50 -7.08
C ALA A 65 6.01 20.05 -6.68
N ALA A 66 4.95 19.58 -7.34
CA ALA A 66 3.59 20.04 -7.05
C ALA A 66 3.08 19.58 -5.68
N THR A 67 3.52 18.42 -5.16
CA THR A 67 3.19 18.01 -3.79
C THR A 67 3.75 18.99 -2.76
N LYS A 68 4.99 19.48 -2.97
CA LYS A 68 5.62 20.49 -2.09
C LYS A 68 4.95 21.85 -2.13
N GLU A 69 4.21 22.17 -3.19
CA GLU A 69 3.39 23.39 -3.26
C GLU A 69 2.13 23.27 -2.38
N LEU A 70 1.65 22.04 -2.13
CA LEU A 70 0.44 21.76 -1.36
C LEU A 70 0.70 21.44 0.12
N THR A 71 1.93 21.05 0.48
CA THR A 71 2.30 20.77 1.86
C THR A 71 3.75 21.09 2.18
N ALA A 72 3.97 21.63 3.38
CA ALA A 72 5.31 21.74 3.99
C ALA A 72 5.63 20.56 4.93
N LYS A 73 4.69 19.61 5.11
CA LYS A 73 4.85 18.44 5.98
C LYS A 73 5.61 17.32 5.23
N PRO A 74 6.32 16.43 5.94
CA PRO A 74 7.02 15.32 5.30
C PRO A 74 6.09 14.38 4.55
N PHE A 75 6.57 13.88 3.42
CA PHE A 75 5.96 12.80 2.64
C PHE A 75 7.05 11.94 2.00
N GLY A 76 6.70 10.74 1.56
CA GLY A 76 7.60 9.80 0.90
C GLY A 76 7.25 9.52 -0.56
N VAL A 77 8.11 8.75 -1.21
CA VAL A 77 7.89 8.25 -2.57
C VAL A 77 8.02 6.73 -2.58
N ASN A 78 7.04 6.03 -3.15
CA ASN A 78 7.11 4.60 -3.39
C ASN A 78 7.66 4.31 -4.78
N LEU A 79 8.73 3.51 -4.84
CA LEU A 79 9.35 3.04 -6.08
C LEU A 79 9.20 1.52 -6.20
N ILE A 80 8.82 1.07 -7.39
CA ILE A 80 8.73 -0.35 -7.70
C ILE A 80 10.12 -0.87 -8.06
N THR A 81 10.58 -1.86 -7.31
CA THR A 81 11.92 -2.49 -7.47
C THR A 81 12.17 -3.07 -8.86
N MET A 82 11.10 -3.41 -9.58
CA MET A 82 11.14 -3.96 -10.94
C MET A 82 11.04 -2.90 -12.04
N HIS A 83 10.92 -1.61 -11.68
CA HIS A 83 10.77 -0.54 -12.66
C HIS A 83 12.06 -0.41 -13.51
N PRO A 84 11.97 -0.36 -14.86
CA PRO A 84 13.15 -0.35 -15.72
C PRO A 84 14.03 0.89 -15.51
N GLN A 85 13.45 2.00 -15.04
CA GLN A 85 14.15 3.26 -14.76
C GLN A 85 14.37 3.50 -13.26
N LEU A 86 14.44 2.46 -12.42
CA LEU A 86 14.50 2.62 -10.95
C LEU A 86 15.59 3.60 -10.49
N PHE A 87 16.81 3.52 -11.04
CA PHE A 87 17.90 4.41 -10.62
C PHE A 87 17.68 5.88 -11.04
N ASP A 88 17.05 6.11 -12.19
CA ASP A 88 16.68 7.48 -12.60
C ASP A 88 15.59 8.04 -11.67
N LEU A 89 14.63 7.21 -11.27
CA LEU A 89 13.62 7.59 -10.27
C LEU A 89 14.25 7.90 -8.91
N ILE A 90 15.25 7.12 -8.47
CA ILE A 90 16.02 7.39 -7.26
C ILE A 90 16.75 8.74 -7.38
N ALA A 91 17.35 9.06 -8.53
CA ALA A 91 18.01 10.34 -8.77
C ALA A 91 17.01 11.52 -8.74
N VAL A 92 15.77 11.33 -9.18
CA VAL A 92 14.70 12.33 -9.00
C VAL A 92 14.36 12.53 -7.52
N CYS A 93 14.26 11.44 -6.73
CA CYS A 93 14.09 11.55 -5.28
C CYS A 93 15.24 12.31 -4.61
N GLU A 94 16.50 12.06 -5.04
CA GLU A 94 17.69 12.78 -4.58
C GLU A 94 17.63 14.28 -4.93
N LYS A 95 17.33 14.62 -6.19
CA LYS A 95 17.18 16.01 -6.66
C LYS A 95 16.20 16.80 -5.78
N HIS A 96 15.14 16.14 -5.31
CA HIS A 96 14.14 16.73 -4.44
C HIS A 96 14.40 16.57 -2.95
N ALA A 97 15.50 15.93 -2.53
CA ALA A 97 15.78 15.62 -1.14
C ALA A 97 14.59 14.96 -0.42
N VAL A 98 13.96 13.98 -1.07
CA VAL A 98 12.86 13.20 -0.48
C VAL A 98 13.36 12.49 0.78
N GLY A 99 12.67 12.66 1.91
CA GLY A 99 13.13 12.12 3.20
C GLY A 99 12.98 10.60 3.35
N HIS A 100 12.01 10.00 2.65
CA HIS A 100 11.68 8.58 2.77
C HIS A 100 11.35 7.98 1.41
N VAL A 101 11.97 6.84 1.11
CA VAL A 101 11.69 6.05 -0.09
C VAL A 101 11.17 4.68 0.34
N VAL A 102 10.03 4.30 -0.20
CA VAL A 102 9.41 2.99 0.00
C VAL A 102 9.75 2.10 -1.20
N LEU A 103 10.48 1.01 -1.00
CA LEU A 103 10.75 0.03 -2.05
C LEU A 103 9.74 -1.12 -1.98
N ALA A 104 8.93 -1.27 -3.03
CA ALA A 104 7.90 -2.30 -3.14
C ALA A 104 8.11 -3.20 -4.38
N GLY A 105 7.38 -4.31 -4.44
CA GLY A 105 7.42 -5.22 -5.59
C GLY A 105 8.52 -6.29 -5.55
N GLY A 106 9.17 -6.52 -4.41
CA GLY A 106 10.12 -7.62 -4.23
C GLY A 106 11.43 -7.21 -3.55
N ILE A 107 12.50 -7.94 -3.87
CA ILE A 107 13.82 -7.68 -3.31
C ILE A 107 14.44 -6.47 -4.03
N PRO A 108 14.87 -5.42 -3.30
CA PRO A 108 15.60 -4.31 -3.87
C PRO A 108 16.78 -4.75 -4.74
N PRO A 109 16.93 -4.24 -5.98
CA PRO A 109 18.11 -4.49 -6.80
C PRO A 109 19.38 -4.01 -6.09
N LYS A 110 20.49 -4.69 -6.34
CA LYS A 110 21.79 -4.35 -5.76
C LYS A 110 22.13 -2.88 -6.03
N GLY A 111 22.56 -2.14 -5.01
CA GLY A 111 22.95 -0.73 -5.14
C GLY A 111 21.80 0.26 -4.93
N SER A 112 20.53 -0.18 -5.00
CA SER A 112 19.38 0.73 -4.87
C SER A 112 19.24 1.29 -3.46
N VAL A 113 19.41 0.45 -2.43
CA VAL A 113 19.36 0.87 -1.02
C VAL A 113 20.51 1.83 -0.74
N GLU A 114 21.72 1.51 -1.18
CA GLU A 114 22.89 2.35 -1.01
C GLU A 114 22.73 3.71 -1.69
N ALA A 115 22.21 3.75 -2.93
CA ALA A 115 21.95 4.98 -3.65
C ALA A 115 20.93 5.87 -2.92
N ILE A 116 19.85 5.29 -2.37
CA ILE A 116 18.87 6.05 -1.59
C ILE A 116 19.50 6.62 -0.32
N LYS A 117 20.28 5.81 0.40
CA LYS A 117 20.91 6.24 1.65
C LYS A 117 22.01 7.27 1.41
N ALA A 118 22.63 7.30 0.24
CA ALA A 118 23.70 8.25 -0.09
C ALA A 118 23.25 9.72 0.00
N PHE A 119 21.97 10.01 -0.29
CA PHE A 119 21.41 11.36 -0.14
C PHE A 119 20.64 11.57 1.18
N GLY A 120 20.77 10.63 2.13
CA GLY A 120 20.25 10.76 3.50
C GLY A 120 18.81 10.30 3.72
N ALA A 121 18.14 9.78 2.69
CA ALA A 121 16.77 9.28 2.83
C ALA A 121 16.70 7.98 3.63
N LYS A 122 15.55 7.80 4.29
CA LYS A 122 15.19 6.54 4.98
C LYS A 122 14.57 5.56 3.99
N VAL A 123 14.93 4.30 4.14
CA VAL A 123 14.44 3.22 3.27
C VAL A 123 13.41 2.39 4.03
N ILE A 124 12.20 2.32 3.49
CA ILE A 124 11.11 1.46 3.99
C ILE A 124 10.91 0.33 2.99
N VAL A 125 10.82 -0.92 3.44
CA VAL A 125 10.67 -2.08 2.55
C VAL A 125 9.54 -3.00 3.00
N PHE A 126 8.98 -3.76 2.06
CA PHE A 126 8.02 -4.81 2.34
C PHE A 126 8.73 -6.16 2.53
N ALA A 127 8.26 -6.97 3.48
CA ALA A 127 8.79 -8.30 3.71
C ALA A 127 7.67 -9.33 3.91
N PRO A 128 7.53 -10.33 3.01
CA PRO A 128 6.53 -11.39 3.15
C PRO A 128 6.94 -12.51 4.11
N THR A 129 8.21 -12.58 4.53
CA THR A 129 8.70 -13.59 5.48
C THR A 129 9.70 -13.00 6.47
N LEU A 130 9.75 -13.56 7.68
CA LEU A 130 10.64 -13.08 8.74
C LEU A 130 12.12 -13.19 8.34
N ALA A 131 12.50 -14.24 7.60
CA ALA A 131 13.86 -14.42 7.09
C ALA A 131 14.27 -13.31 6.12
N LEU A 132 13.36 -12.93 5.21
CA LEU A 132 13.62 -11.84 4.27
C LEU A 132 13.64 -10.49 4.98
N ALA A 133 12.75 -10.23 5.94
CA ALA A 133 12.77 -9.03 6.77
C ALA A 133 14.13 -8.82 7.44
N LYS A 134 14.64 -9.85 8.14
CA LYS A 134 15.95 -9.80 8.80
C LYS A 134 17.09 -9.55 7.80
N LYS A 135 17.00 -10.11 6.58
CA LYS A 135 17.97 -9.86 5.52
C LYS A 135 17.93 -8.39 5.06
N LEU A 136 16.74 -7.86 4.78
CA LEU A 136 16.58 -6.49 4.29
C LEU A 136 17.03 -5.44 5.31
N LEU A 137 16.75 -5.66 6.60
CA LEU A 137 17.25 -4.81 7.70
C LEU A 137 18.78 -4.80 7.75
N ARG A 138 19.44 -5.97 7.65
CA ARG A 138 20.91 -6.04 7.56
C ARG A 138 21.46 -5.39 6.30
N SER A 139 20.68 -5.37 5.22
CA SER A 139 21.01 -4.70 3.96
C SER A 139 20.75 -3.20 3.99
N GLY A 140 20.34 -2.64 5.14
CA GLY A 140 20.26 -1.19 5.34
C GLY A 140 18.86 -0.60 5.27
N ALA A 141 17.79 -1.40 5.19
CA ALA A 141 16.44 -0.89 5.38
C ALA A 141 16.28 -0.31 6.80
N ASP A 142 15.61 0.83 6.92
CA ASP A 142 15.41 1.53 8.20
C ASP A 142 14.06 1.18 8.86
N ALA A 143 13.07 0.75 8.06
CA ALA A 143 11.78 0.25 8.56
C ALA A 143 11.18 -0.81 7.63
N LEU A 144 10.23 -1.58 8.18
CA LEU A 144 9.48 -2.62 7.48
C LEU A 144 8.00 -2.27 7.42
N VAL A 145 7.36 -2.63 6.31
CA VAL A 145 5.90 -2.82 6.23
C VAL A 145 5.64 -4.32 6.11
N ILE A 146 4.85 -4.87 7.02
CA ILE A 146 4.24 -6.20 6.85
C ILE A 146 2.84 -6.02 6.32
N GLU A 147 2.51 -6.71 5.24
CA GLU A 147 1.24 -6.54 4.54
C GLU A 147 0.54 -7.88 4.40
N GLY A 148 -0.61 -8.01 5.06
CA GLY A 148 -1.39 -9.24 5.00
C GLY A 148 -2.23 -9.36 3.74
N SER A 149 -2.64 -10.60 3.47
CA SER A 149 -3.43 -11.00 2.31
C SER A 149 -4.77 -10.28 2.18
N GLU A 150 -5.25 -9.60 3.22
CA GLU A 150 -6.47 -8.79 3.24
C GLU A 150 -6.28 -7.41 2.58
N ALA A 151 -5.05 -6.99 2.29
CA ALA A 151 -4.73 -5.75 1.57
C ALA A 151 -5.29 -5.76 0.12
N GLY A 152 -5.39 -4.58 -0.48
CA GLY A 152 -5.76 -4.43 -1.89
C GLY A 152 -4.54 -4.43 -2.79
N GLY A 153 -4.70 -4.80 -4.06
CA GLY A 153 -3.59 -4.88 -5.00
C GLY A 153 -2.81 -6.18 -4.88
N HIS A 154 -1.52 -6.18 -5.19
CA HIS A 154 -0.70 -7.40 -5.14
C HIS A 154 -0.52 -7.88 -3.70
N ILE A 155 -0.82 -9.15 -3.43
CA ILE A 155 -0.82 -9.70 -2.07
C ILE A 155 0.03 -10.95 -1.90
N GLY A 156 0.57 -11.12 -0.68
CA GLY A 156 1.08 -12.40 -0.20
C GLY A 156 -0.03 -13.32 0.33
N PRO A 157 0.29 -14.59 0.66
CA PRO A 157 -0.72 -15.58 1.07
C PRO A 157 -1.08 -15.54 2.56
N VAL A 158 -0.34 -14.79 3.39
CA VAL A 158 -0.46 -14.83 4.86
C VAL A 158 -1.36 -13.69 5.35
N SER A 159 -2.26 -13.97 6.29
CA SER A 159 -3.12 -12.95 6.91
C SER A 159 -2.34 -11.95 7.76
N THR A 160 -2.87 -10.74 7.89
CA THR A 160 -2.24 -9.64 8.65
C THR A 160 -2.01 -10.04 10.11
N SER A 161 -2.98 -10.71 10.73
CA SER A 161 -2.86 -11.14 12.13
C SER A 161 -1.81 -12.22 12.35
N VAL A 162 -1.59 -13.11 11.37
CA VAL A 162 -0.54 -14.13 11.46
C VAL A 162 0.84 -13.50 11.24
N LEU A 163 0.98 -12.60 10.25
CA LEU A 163 2.21 -11.83 10.07
C LEU A 163 2.57 -11.02 11.31
N ALA A 164 1.59 -10.36 11.94
CA ALA A 164 1.82 -9.59 13.15
C ALA A 164 2.33 -10.45 14.32
N GLN A 165 1.74 -11.65 14.51
CA GLN A 165 2.17 -12.60 15.54
C GLN A 165 3.58 -13.15 15.29
N GLU A 166 3.97 -13.34 14.04
CA GLU A 166 5.30 -13.83 13.68
C GLU A 166 6.37 -12.73 13.76
N PHE A 167 6.08 -11.53 13.25
CA PHE A 167 7.09 -10.48 13.06
C PHE A 167 7.26 -9.57 14.26
N LEU A 168 6.16 -9.12 14.89
CA LEU A 168 6.25 -8.09 15.92
C LEU A 168 7.02 -8.57 17.15
N PRO A 169 6.76 -9.76 17.74
CA PRO A 169 7.56 -10.24 18.87
C PRO A 169 9.05 -10.46 18.51
N ALA A 170 9.34 -10.76 17.25
CA ALA A 170 10.69 -11.07 16.79
C ALA A 170 11.53 -9.84 16.40
N LEU A 171 10.91 -8.72 16.05
CA LEU A 171 11.60 -7.57 15.45
C LEU A 171 11.27 -6.22 16.09
N ALA A 172 10.08 -6.05 16.67
CA ALA A 172 9.58 -4.73 17.02
C ALA A 172 10.36 -4.04 18.15
N ALA A 173 11.05 -4.79 19.00
CA ALA A 173 11.90 -4.23 20.05
C ALA A 173 13.04 -3.39 19.45
N ASP A 174 13.70 -3.90 18.41
CA ASP A 174 14.91 -3.30 17.84
C ASP A 174 14.66 -2.55 16.53
N HIS A 175 13.55 -2.85 15.85
CA HIS A 175 13.24 -2.35 14.51
C HIS A 175 11.86 -1.70 14.45
N LEU A 176 11.65 -0.87 13.42
CA LEU A 176 10.38 -0.24 13.13
C LEU A 176 9.58 -1.12 12.17
N VAL A 177 8.41 -1.58 12.62
CA VAL A 177 7.51 -2.42 11.82
C VAL A 177 6.14 -1.74 11.77
N PHE A 178 5.71 -1.38 10.56
CA PHE A 178 4.38 -0.89 10.25
C PHE A 178 3.51 -2.05 9.77
N VAL A 179 2.24 -2.09 10.22
CA VAL A 179 1.30 -3.16 9.85
C VAL A 179 0.31 -2.66 8.81
N ALA A 180 0.11 -3.44 7.75
CA ALA A 180 -0.78 -3.13 6.63
C ALA A 180 -1.69 -4.32 6.31
N GLY A 181 -2.87 -4.03 5.76
CA GLY A 181 -3.85 -5.04 5.33
C GLY A 181 -5.03 -5.19 6.30
N GLY A 182 -6.26 -5.08 5.79
CA GLY A 182 -7.49 -5.29 6.57
C GLY A 182 -7.79 -4.25 7.67
N ILE A 183 -6.95 -3.23 7.87
CA ILE A 183 -7.15 -2.20 8.89
C ILE A 183 -8.17 -1.17 8.38
N GLY A 184 -9.32 -1.08 9.03
CA GLY A 184 -10.33 -0.04 8.77
C GLY A 184 -11.01 0.54 10.01
N ARG A 185 -10.57 0.13 11.21
CA ARG A 185 -11.05 0.65 12.51
C ARG A 185 -9.90 0.83 13.49
N GLY A 186 -10.06 1.75 14.44
CA GLY A 186 -9.03 2.11 15.42
C GLY A 186 -8.72 1.01 16.45
N GLU A 187 -9.65 0.10 16.74
CA GLU A 187 -9.37 -1.01 17.67
C GLU A 187 -8.33 -1.99 17.11
N MET A 188 -8.29 -2.14 15.77
CA MET A 188 -7.24 -2.92 15.12
C MET A 188 -5.89 -2.21 15.19
N ILE A 189 -5.87 -0.89 15.06
CA ILE A 189 -4.65 -0.08 15.27
C ILE A 189 -4.15 -0.27 16.70
N ALA A 190 -5.01 -0.13 17.69
CA ALA A 190 -4.67 -0.33 19.10
C ALA A 190 -4.05 -1.71 19.35
N SER A 191 -4.64 -2.77 18.77
CA SER A 191 -4.16 -4.14 18.94
C SER A 191 -2.77 -4.35 18.36
N TYR A 192 -2.46 -3.78 17.19
CA TYR A 192 -1.11 -3.89 16.61
C TYR A 192 -0.09 -3.01 17.36
N LEU A 193 -0.48 -1.84 17.86
CA LEU A 193 0.37 -1.01 18.69
C LEU A 193 0.72 -1.71 20.01
N GLU A 194 -0.24 -2.37 20.67
CA GLU A 194 0.00 -3.20 21.86
C GLU A 194 0.97 -4.36 21.59
N MET A 195 0.96 -4.91 20.37
CA MET A 195 1.93 -5.93 19.94
C MET A 195 3.32 -5.35 19.58
N GLY A 196 3.48 -4.03 19.59
CA GLY A 196 4.76 -3.34 19.37
C GLY A 196 4.93 -2.73 17.97
N ALA A 197 3.90 -2.72 17.12
CA ALA A 197 3.98 -2.03 15.84
C ALA A 197 4.36 -0.55 16.03
N ALA A 198 5.21 -0.03 15.14
CA ALA A 198 5.58 1.39 15.14
C ALA A 198 4.44 2.29 14.65
N GLY A 199 3.49 1.71 13.92
CA GLY A 199 2.36 2.38 13.30
C GLY A 199 1.63 1.45 12.34
N VAL A 200 0.74 2.01 11.55
CA VAL A 200 -0.06 1.26 10.56
C VAL A 200 0.04 1.89 9.18
N GLN A 201 -0.25 1.12 8.14
CA GLN A 201 -0.40 1.60 6.77
C GLN A 201 -1.84 1.36 6.28
N LEU A 202 -2.44 2.38 5.67
CA LEU A 202 -3.81 2.34 5.16
C LEU A 202 -3.84 2.65 3.66
N GLY A 203 -4.58 1.86 2.88
CA GLY A 203 -4.82 2.09 1.45
C GLY A 203 -6.29 2.36 1.17
N THR A 204 -7.11 1.31 1.16
CA THR A 204 -8.55 1.32 0.80
C THR A 204 -9.35 2.48 1.42
N ARG A 205 -9.09 2.84 2.68
CA ARG A 205 -9.82 3.92 3.37
C ARG A 205 -9.50 5.29 2.78
N PHE A 206 -8.24 5.55 2.39
CA PHE A 206 -7.81 6.80 1.79
C PHE A 206 -8.17 6.91 0.30
N ALA A 207 -8.31 5.79 -0.41
CA ALA A 207 -8.72 5.81 -1.82
C ALA A 207 -10.07 6.50 -2.05
N CYS A 208 -10.96 6.48 -1.04
CA CYS A 208 -12.27 7.13 -1.08
C CYS A 208 -12.34 8.45 -0.31
N ALA A 209 -11.21 9.02 0.12
CA ALA A 209 -11.21 10.31 0.77
C ALA A 209 -11.67 11.42 -0.19
N SER A 210 -12.16 12.54 0.34
CA SER A 210 -12.62 13.68 -0.46
C SER A 210 -11.54 14.25 -1.37
N GLU A 211 -10.30 14.22 -0.90
CA GLU A 211 -9.11 14.73 -1.59
C GLU A 211 -8.55 13.75 -2.63
N SER A 212 -9.01 12.49 -2.63
CA SER A 212 -8.63 11.50 -3.64
C SER A 212 -9.22 11.86 -5.00
N ILE A 213 -8.39 11.85 -6.04
CA ILE A 213 -8.80 12.08 -7.42
C ILE A 213 -9.52 10.89 -8.07
N ALA A 214 -9.65 9.76 -7.36
CA ALA A 214 -10.28 8.56 -7.90
C ALA A 214 -11.69 8.86 -8.41
N HIS A 215 -12.03 8.33 -9.58
CA HIS A 215 -13.28 8.60 -10.25
C HIS A 215 -14.48 8.35 -9.32
N PRO A 216 -15.54 9.18 -9.34
CA PRO A 216 -16.69 9.01 -8.46
C PRO A 216 -17.31 7.61 -8.51
N ASP A 217 -17.33 6.97 -9.68
CA ASP A 217 -17.87 5.61 -9.81
C ASP A 217 -16.97 4.55 -9.17
N PHE A 218 -15.63 4.74 -9.19
CA PHE A 218 -14.70 3.91 -8.43
C PHE A 218 -14.98 4.01 -6.93
N LYS A 219 -15.14 5.23 -6.40
CA LYS A 219 -15.49 5.45 -4.99
C LYS A 219 -16.85 4.84 -4.63
N LYS A 220 -17.88 5.02 -5.48
CA LYS A 220 -19.21 4.40 -5.28
C LYS A 220 -19.16 2.88 -5.26
N ALA A 221 -18.29 2.24 -6.04
CA ALA A 221 -18.10 0.80 -6.01
C ALA A 221 -17.62 0.34 -4.62
N PHE A 222 -16.71 1.09 -3.99
CA PHE A 222 -16.25 0.81 -2.62
C PHE A 222 -17.39 0.94 -1.61
N PHE A 223 -18.20 2.01 -1.70
CA PHE A 223 -19.31 2.24 -0.76
C PHE A 223 -20.39 1.17 -0.78
N ARG A 224 -20.51 0.44 -1.89
CA ARG A 224 -21.48 -0.65 -2.08
C ARG A 224 -20.91 -2.02 -1.71
N ALA A 225 -19.59 -2.13 -1.57
CA ALA A 225 -18.90 -3.40 -1.37
C ALA A 225 -18.85 -3.81 0.10
N ASN A 226 -18.87 -5.13 0.32
CA ASN A 226 -18.60 -5.76 1.59
C ASN A 226 -17.20 -6.40 1.56
N ALA A 227 -16.68 -6.78 2.71
CA ALA A 227 -15.36 -7.42 2.82
C ALA A 227 -15.18 -8.66 1.92
N ARG A 228 -16.26 -9.44 1.72
CA ARG A 228 -16.26 -10.64 0.86
C ARG A 228 -16.18 -10.35 -0.63
N ASP A 229 -16.52 -9.13 -1.05
CA ASP A 229 -16.56 -8.75 -2.46
C ASP A 229 -15.15 -8.42 -2.97
N ALA A 230 -14.21 -8.10 -2.07
CA ALA A 230 -12.78 -7.99 -2.35
C ALA A 230 -12.13 -9.38 -2.40
N VAL A 231 -11.90 -9.90 -3.61
CA VAL A 231 -11.40 -11.26 -3.86
C VAL A 231 -10.00 -11.24 -4.46
N ALA A 232 -9.20 -12.25 -4.12
CA ALA A 232 -7.89 -12.46 -4.75
C ALA A 232 -8.08 -13.13 -6.11
N SER A 233 -7.36 -12.67 -7.14
CA SER A 233 -7.26 -13.39 -8.39
C SER A 233 -6.67 -14.78 -8.16
N VAL A 234 -7.21 -15.76 -8.87
CA VAL A 234 -6.75 -17.16 -8.79
C VAL A 234 -5.89 -17.48 -10.00
N GLN A 235 -4.91 -18.35 -9.77
CA GLN A 235 -4.17 -19.01 -10.83
C GLN A 235 -4.88 -20.31 -11.19
N VAL A 236 -5.34 -20.43 -12.44
CA VAL A 236 -6.08 -21.61 -12.91
C VAL A 236 -5.14 -22.72 -13.37
N ASP A 237 -4.02 -22.38 -14.00
CA ASP A 237 -3.05 -23.34 -14.55
C ASP A 237 -1.63 -23.05 -14.01
N PRO A 238 -0.90 -24.04 -13.45
CA PRO A 238 0.46 -23.86 -12.94
C PRO A 238 1.49 -23.43 -13.98
N ARG A 239 1.24 -23.65 -15.27
CA ARG A 239 2.12 -23.24 -16.38
C ARG A 239 1.99 -21.75 -16.72
N LEU A 240 0.86 -21.14 -16.35
CA LEU A 240 0.51 -19.75 -16.61
C LEU A 240 0.51 -18.98 -15.28
N PRO A 241 1.68 -18.54 -14.81
CA PRO A 241 1.79 -17.90 -13.50
C PRO A 241 0.97 -16.60 -13.46
N VAL A 242 0.21 -16.43 -12.37
CA VAL A 242 -0.55 -15.21 -12.08
C VAL A 242 -0.13 -14.70 -10.72
N ILE A 243 0.33 -13.46 -10.65
CA ILE A 243 0.60 -12.81 -9.36
C ILE A 243 -0.76 -12.48 -8.72
N PRO A 244 -1.05 -12.96 -7.50
CA PRO A 244 -2.33 -12.70 -6.85
C PRO A 244 -2.55 -11.20 -6.62
N VAL A 245 -3.70 -10.71 -7.08
CA VAL A 245 -4.16 -9.33 -6.91
C VAL A 245 -5.53 -9.35 -6.25
N ARG A 246 -5.71 -8.62 -5.15
CA ARG A 246 -7.02 -8.40 -4.54
C ARG A 246 -7.72 -7.18 -5.10
N ALA A 247 -8.92 -7.41 -5.63
CA ALA A 247 -9.79 -6.40 -6.20
C ALA A 247 -11.26 -6.73 -5.90
N LEU A 248 -12.16 -5.74 -6.04
CA LEU A 248 -13.58 -6.01 -6.03
C LEU A 248 -13.94 -6.90 -7.23
N ARG A 249 -14.73 -7.94 -6.98
CA ARG A 249 -15.27 -8.79 -8.03
C ARG A 249 -16.15 -7.96 -8.97
N ASN A 250 -15.86 -8.03 -10.26
CA ASN A 250 -16.66 -7.44 -11.33
C ASN A 250 -16.56 -8.31 -12.60
N LYS A 251 -17.12 -7.84 -13.72
CA LYS A 251 -17.10 -8.57 -15.00
C LYS A 251 -15.66 -8.82 -15.47
N GLY A 252 -14.76 -7.84 -15.33
CA GLY A 252 -13.34 -8.01 -15.68
C GLY A 252 -12.68 -9.18 -14.94
N THR A 253 -12.99 -9.39 -13.65
CA THR A 253 -12.44 -10.55 -12.89
C THR A 253 -12.97 -11.90 -13.40
N GLU A 254 -14.20 -11.93 -13.89
CA GLU A 254 -14.83 -13.13 -14.46
C GLU A 254 -14.24 -13.43 -15.86
N GLU A 255 -14.10 -12.39 -16.69
CA GLU A 255 -13.46 -12.47 -18.00
C GLU A 255 -12.00 -12.91 -17.90
N PHE A 256 -11.26 -12.46 -16.87
CA PHE A 256 -9.89 -12.90 -16.65
C PHE A 256 -9.80 -14.40 -16.35
N THR A 257 -10.72 -14.91 -15.54
CA THR A 257 -10.78 -16.35 -15.24
C THR A 257 -11.11 -17.15 -16.50
N ALA A 258 -12.05 -16.67 -17.32
CA ALA A 258 -12.37 -17.27 -18.61
C ALA A 258 -11.17 -17.23 -19.57
N LYS A 259 -10.44 -16.13 -19.62
CA LYS A 259 -9.24 -15.97 -20.46
C LYS A 259 -8.12 -16.93 -20.04
N GLN A 260 -7.91 -17.15 -18.74
CA GLN A 260 -6.97 -18.15 -18.26
C GLN A 260 -7.30 -19.56 -18.77
N VAL A 261 -8.59 -19.95 -18.69
CA VAL A 261 -9.06 -21.26 -19.19
C VAL A 261 -8.92 -21.36 -20.71
N GLU A 262 -9.24 -20.29 -21.45
CA GLU A 262 -9.08 -20.22 -22.91
C GLU A 262 -7.61 -20.42 -23.31
N VAL A 263 -6.69 -19.65 -22.72
CA VAL A 263 -5.26 -19.71 -23.04
C VAL A 263 -4.66 -21.07 -22.70
N ALA A 264 -5.04 -21.66 -21.56
CA ALA A 264 -4.62 -23.02 -21.21
C ALA A 264 -5.04 -24.06 -22.26
N ARG A 265 -6.26 -23.95 -22.81
CA ARG A 265 -6.74 -24.82 -23.90
C ARG A 265 -6.00 -24.58 -25.21
N LEU A 266 -5.69 -23.34 -25.56
CA LEU A 266 -4.90 -23.02 -26.74
C LEU A 266 -3.49 -23.60 -26.64
N LEU A 267 -2.90 -23.55 -25.44
CA LEU A 267 -1.61 -24.14 -25.15
C LEU A 267 -1.64 -25.68 -25.25
N ASP A 268 -2.68 -26.32 -24.69
CA ASP A 268 -2.86 -27.78 -24.80
C ASP A 268 -3.06 -28.25 -26.25
N ALA A 269 -3.71 -27.43 -27.08
CA ALA A 269 -3.89 -27.69 -28.50
C ALA A 269 -2.64 -27.42 -29.34
N GLY A 270 -1.59 -26.81 -28.78
CA GLY A 270 -0.39 -26.39 -29.51
C GLY A 270 -0.62 -25.22 -30.48
N THR A 271 -1.72 -24.48 -30.30
CA THR A 271 -2.06 -23.31 -31.15
C THR A 271 -1.20 -22.10 -30.83
N VAL A 272 -0.79 -21.97 -29.56
CA VAL A 272 0.13 -20.93 -29.07
C VAL A 272 1.27 -21.61 -28.32
N ASP A 273 2.45 -20.98 -28.34
CA ASP A 273 3.55 -21.42 -27.50
C ASP A 273 3.43 -20.86 -26.07
N MET A 274 4.31 -21.32 -25.18
CA MET A 274 4.30 -20.92 -23.77
C MET A 274 4.52 -19.41 -23.58
N GLY A 275 5.39 -18.80 -24.39
CA GLY A 275 5.71 -17.37 -24.27
C GLY A 275 4.53 -16.50 -24.69
N GLU A 276 3.90 -16.82 -25.81
CA GLU A 276 2.69 -16.15 -26.26
C GLU A 276 1.55 -16.33 -25.26
N ALA A 277 1.36 -17.54 -24.72
CA ALA A 277 0.35 -17.81 -23.71
C ALA A 277 0.54 -16.93 -22.46
N GLN A 278 1.77 -16.84 -21.94
CA GLN A 278 2.09 -15.99 -20.79
C GLN A 278 1.84 -14.51 -21.08
N LEU A 279 2.24 -14.03 -22.25
CA LEU A 279 2.00 -12.65 -22.68
C LEU A 279 0.49 -12.35 -22.75
N GLN A 280 -0.34 -13.25 -23.25
CA GLN A 280 -1.79 -13.02 -23.30
C GLN A 280 -2.41 -12.86 -21.90
N ILE A 281 -1.92 -13.60 -20.91
CA ILE A 281 -2.37 -13.47 -19.50
C ILE A 281 -1.90 -12.15 -18.90
N GLU A 282 -0.63 -11.78 -19.12
CA GLU A 282 -0.06 -10.52 -18.60
C GLU A 282 -0.76 -9.29 -19.20
N HIS A 283 -0.99 -9.28 -20.52
CA HIS A 283 -1.59 -8.14 -21.21
C HIS A 283 -3.06 -7.90 -20.86
N PHE A 284 -3.78 -8.90 -20.35
CA PHE A 284 -5.21 -8.76 -20.03
C PHE A 284 -5.46 -7.58 -19.07
N TRP A 285 -4.63 -7.45 -18.04
CA TRP A 285 -4.77 -6.40 -17.03
C TRP A 285 -4.01 -5.11 -17.36
N ALA A 286 -3.34 -5.04 -18.51
CA ALA A 286 -2.60 -3.85 -18.92
C ALA A 286 -3.53 -2.62 -18.94
N GLY A 287 -3.15 -1.59 -18.18
CA GLY A 287 -3.91 -0.34 -18.05
C GLY A 287 -5.25 -0.46 -17.31
N ALA A 288 -5.67 -1.64 -16.83
CA ALA A 288 -7.00 -1.83 -16.26
C ALA A 288 -7.22 -1.09 -14.94
N LEU A 289 -6.17 -0.93 -14.11
CA LEU A 289 -6.24 -0.11 -12.90
C LEU A 289 -6.46 1.37 -13.25
N ARG A 290 -5.77 1.88 -14.28
CA ARG A 290 -5.96 3.26 -14.76
C ARG A 290 -7.39 3.46 -15.25
N ARG A 291 -7.93 2.54 -16.05
CA ARG A 291 -9.32 2.61 -16.53
C ARG A 291 -10.33 2.68 -15.38
N ALA A 292 -10.13 1.89 -14.33
CA ALA A 292 -10.99 1.92 -13.16
C ALA A 292 -10.86 3.24 -12.38
N VAL A 293 -9.62 3.66 -12.06
CA VAL A 293 -9.35 4.79 -11.16
C VAL A 293 -9.58 6.15 -11.83
N ILE A 294 -9.14 6.32 -13.08
CA ILE A 294 -9.17 7.60 -13.79
C ILE A 294 -10.41 7.71 -14.67
N ASP A 295 -10.70 6.67 -15.46
CA ASP A 295 -11.76 6.72 -16.47
C ASP A 295 -13.12 6.21 -15.93
N GLY A 296 -13.15 5.67 -14.70
CA GLY A 296 -14.39 5.23 -14.05
C GLY A 296 -14.94 3.87 -14.50
N ASP A 297 -14.16 3.07 -15.23
CA ASP A 297 -14.56 1.75 -15.70
C ASP A 297 -14.54 0.73 -14.54
N VAL A 298 -15.66 0.66 -13.82
CA VAL A 298 -15.88 -0.31 -12.74
C VAL A 298 -16.43 -1.65 -13.23
N GLU A 299 -16.77 -1.77 -14.51
CA GLU A 299 -17.28 -3.04 -15.07
C GLU A 299 -16.13 -3.98 -15.44
N SER A 300 -15.16 -3.48 -16.21
CA SER A 300 -14.03 -4.26 -16.75
C SER A 300 -12.67 -3.84 -16.22
N GLY A 301 -12.57 -2.69 -15.56
CA GLY A 301 -11.34 -2.23 -14.92
C GLY A 301 -10.97 -3.03 -13.66
N SER A 302 -9.73 -2.85 -13.21
CA SER A 302 -9.24 -3.50 -11.98
C SER A 302 -9.51 -2.61 -10.77
N ILE A 303 -10.53 -2.97 -9.98
CA ILE A 303 -10.92 -2.21 -8.78
C ILE A 303 -10.15 -2.72 -7.56
N MET A 304 -8.84 -2.45 -7.51
CA MET A 304 -7.99 -2.93 -6.41
C MET A 304 -8.46 -2.35 -5.07
N ALA A 305 -8.84 -3.22 -4.14
CA ALA A 305 -9.36 -2.86 -2.83
C ALA A 305 -9.08 -3.97 -1.82
N GLY A 306 -8.71 -3.61 -0.59
CA GLY A 306 -8.58 -4.56 0.50
C GLY A 306 -9.93 -4.93 1.11
N GLN A 307 -9.97 -5.99 1.91
CA GLN A 307 -11.20 -6.44 2.58
C GLN A 307 -11.73 -5.43 3.61
N SER A 308 -10.91 -4.45 4.02
CA SER A 308 -11.36 -3.29 4.79
C SER A 308 -12.38 -2.41 4.05
N VAL A 309 -12.62 -2.64 2.76
CA VAL A 309 -13.65 -1.94 1.96
C VAL A 309 -15.04 -2.02 2.60
N GLY A 310 -15.37 -3.11 3.29
CA GLY A 310 -16.65 -3.24 4.00
C GLY A 310 -16.85 -2.24 5.16
N MET A 311 -15.82 -1.47 5.51
CA MET A 311 -15.87 -0.40 6.52
C MET A 311 -15.92 0.99 5.87
N VAL A 312 -15.84 1.07 4.54
CA VAL A 312 -15.84 2.32 3.76
C VAL A 312 -17.25 2.57 3.24
N THR A 313 -18.06 3.34 3.97
CA THR A 313 -19.49 3.53 3.64
C THR A 313 -19.82 4.87 2.99
N ARG A 314 -18.88 5.82 3.02
CA ARG A 314 -19.04 7.17 2.46
C ARG A 314 -17.68 7.81 2.19
N GLU A 315 -17.72 8.88 1.41
CA GLU A 315 -16.61 9.80 1.22
C GLU A 315 -16.46 10.70 2.46
N GLU A 316 -15.22 10.87 2.91
CA GLU A 316 -14.88 11.65 4.11
C GLU A 316 -13.55 12.37 3.87
N PRO A 317 -13.34 13.58 4.43
CA PRO A 317 -12.04 14.22 4.42
C PRO A 317 -10.97 13.33 5.06
N VAL A 318 -9.73 13.41 4.55
CA VAL A 318 -8.60 12.65 5.13
C VAL A 318 -8.42 12.96 6.62
N ALA A 319 -8.56 14.22 7.01
CA ALA A 319 -8.46 14.65 8.41
C ALA A 319 -9.49 13.94 9.31
N ASP A 320 -10.73 13.79 8.84
CA ASP A 320 -11.79 13.14 9.59
C ASP A 320 -11.57 11.62 9.68
N ILE A 321 -11.08 11.00 8.61
CA ILE A 321 -10.69 9.57 8.61
C ILE A 321 -9.62 9.32 9.68
N ILE A 322 -8.56 10.13 9.70
CA ILE A 322 -7.46 9.99 10.66
C ILE A 322 -7.95 10.24 12.09
N ALA A 323 -8.70 11.33 12.31
CA ALA A 323 -9.24 11.68 13.62
C ALA A 323 -10.15 10.58 14.19
N ALA A 324 -11.05 10.03 13.36
CA ALA A 324 -11.95 8.95 13.77
C ALA A 324 -11.16 7.68 14.18
N LEU A 325 -10.19 7.26 13.37
CA LEU A 325 -9.37 6.08 13.66
C LEU A 325 -8.54 6.25 14.94
N LEU A 326 -7.98 7.44 15.17
CA LEU A 326 -7.22 7.73 16.39
C LEU A 326 -8.13 7.80 17.63
N GLY A 327 -9.33 8.35 17.50
CA GLY A 327 -10.32 8.36 18.58
C GLY A 327 -10.74 6.95 19.00
N GLU A 328 -11.07 6.09 18.03
CA GLU A 328 -11.37 4.68 18.26
C GLU A 328 -10.18 3.93 18.89
N CYS A 329 -8.96 4.21 18.43
CA CYS A 329 -7.72 3.63 18.96
C CYS A 329 -7.51 4.02 20.43
N GLU A 330 -7.61 5.31 20.76
CA GLU A 330 -7.44 5.81 22.12
C GLU A 330 -8.48 5.23 23.08
N GLN A 331 -9.73 5.14 22.63
CA GLN A 331 -10.81 4.54 23.41
C GLN A 331 -10.54 3.06 23.70
N ALA A 332 -10.06 2.29 22.71
CA ALA A 332 -9.72 0.89 22.88
C ALA A 332 -8.57 0.70 23.89
N LEU A 333 -7.47 1.45 23.74
CA LEU A 333 -6.31 1.41 24.65
C LEU A 333 -6.67 1.85 26.08
N THR A 334 -7.59 2.79 26.21
CA THR A 334 -8.06 3.27 27.51
C THR A 334 -8.91 2.22 28.21
N SER A 335 -9.84 1.60 27.48
CA SER A 335 -10.78 0.63 28.03
C SER A 335 -10.10 -0.69 28.43
N ARG A 336 -9.13 -1.17 27.65
CA ARG A 336 -8.39 -2.41 27.95
C ARG A 336 -7.52 -2.32 29.20
N ALA A 337 -6.92 -1.16 29.46
CA ALA A 337 -6.07 -0.97 30.63
C ALA A 337 -6.87 -0.75 31.93
N ALA A 338 -8.17 -0.47 31.83
CA ALA A 338 -9.05 -0.32 32.99
C ALA A 338 -9.70 -1.65 33.41
N ALA A 339 -9.56 -2.71 32.60
CA ALA A 339 -10.03 -4.07 32.84
C ALA A 339 -8.92 -4.94 33.44
#